data_AF-I5BRL1-F1
#
_entry.id   AF-I5BRL1-F1
#
_cell.length_a   1.000
_cell.length_b   1.000
_cell.length_c   1.000
_cell.angle_alpha   90.00
_cell.angle_beta   90.00
_cell.angle_gamma   90.00
#
_symmetry.space_group_name_H-M   'P 1'
#
loop_
_entity.id
_entity.type
_entity.pdbx_description
1 polymer ?
#
loop_
_entity_poly.entity_id
_entity_poly.type
_entity_poly.pdbx_seq_one_letter_code
_entity_poly.pdbx_strand_id
1 'polypeptide(L)'
;MLAEGATIYSYVAIRSDEEYREGYASKHDRLIVKLPFKQAGVDKAGVLDILEGAGLGLPKYYSWRSRSGCTFCFFQQKIEWVRLKEQHPEAFEEAKTYEKDAVEHGSPFTWSQGESLEELERPQRVAQIRADHEQRIARLRSKVQANPLRADSEPIDIDDLYGKTKMCLACHK
;
A
#
# COMPACT_ATOMS: atom_id res chain seq x y z
N MET A 1 1.09 -13.36 26.27
CA MET A 1 2.32 -13.91 26.87
C MET A 1 2.72 -15.14 26.08
N LEU A 2 4.00 -15.30 25.74
CA LEU A 2 4.51 -16.55 25.16
C LEU A 2 4.37 -17.65 26.22
N ALA A 3 3.78 -18.80 25.86
CA ALA A 3 3.76 -19.95 26.77
C ALA A 3 5.20 -20.31 27.17
N GLU A 4 5.42 -20.63 28.45
CA GLU A 4 6.75 -20.95 28.95
C GLU A 4 7.36 -22.11 28.14
N GLY A 5 8.57 -21.87 27.59
CA GLY A 5 9.33 -22.85 26.82
C GLY A 5 9.16 -22.81 25.29
N ALA A 6 8.15 -22.13 24.73
CA ALA A 6 7.97 -22.11 23.27
C ALA A 6 8.88 -21.11 22.55
N THR A 7 9.47 -21.53 21.42
CA THR A 7 10.16 -20.66 20.45
C THR A 7 9.24 -20.41 19.27
N ILE A 8 8.99 -19.13 18.95
CA ILE A 8 8.16 -18.69 17.83
C ILE A 8 9.04 -18.20 16.69
N TYR A 9 8.79 -18.71 15.49
CA TYR A 9 9.38 -18.22 14.25
C TYR A 9 8.35 -17.40 13.48
N SER A 10 8.66 -16.13 13.24
CA SER A 10 7.82 -15.23 12.44
C SER A 10 8.48 -14.98 11.09
N TYR A 11 7.92 -15.53 10.03
CA TYR A 11 8.40 -15.32 8.66
C TYR A 11 7.73 -14.09 8.06
N VAL A 12 8.53 -13.13 7.61
CA VAL A 12 8.03 -11.88 7.04
C VAL A 12 8.64 -11.67 5.66
N ALA A 13 7.77 -11.57 4.66
CA ALA A 13 8.14 -11.41 3.25
C ALA A 13 8.48 -9.95 2.90
N ILE A 14 9.48 -9.36 3.56
CA ILE A 14 10.06 -8.07 3.15
C ILE A 14 11.04 -8.33 2.01
N ARG A 15 10.87 -7.64 0.89
CA ARG A 15 11.72 -7.79 -0.32
C ARG A 15 13.14 -7.25 -0.09
N SER A 16 14.08 -7.70 -0.91
CA SER A 16 15.48 -7.24 -0.87
C SER A 16 15.61 -5.75 -1.23
N ASP A 17 14.77 -5.22 -2.13
CA ASP A 17 14.75 -3.83 -2.61
C ASP A 17 14.00 -2.85 -1.67
N GLU A 18 13.55 -3.33 -0.51
CA GLU A 18 12.93 -2.55 0.57
C GLU A 18 13.95 -2.32 1.71
N GLU A 19 15.10 -1.70 1.39
CA GLU A 19 16.21 -1.49 2.35
C GLU A 19 15.76 -0.82 3.64
N TYR A 20 14.86 0.16 3.54
CA TYR A 20 14.33 0.94 4.68
C TYR A 20 13.36 0.16 5.59
N ARG A 21 12.90 -1.03 5.19
CA ARG A 21 11.99 -1.84 6.01
C ARG A 21 12.76 -2.87 6.81
N GLU A 22 12.50 -2.87 8.11
CA GLU A 22 13.07 -3.82 9.05
C GLU A 22 11.99 -4.78 9.57
N GLY A 23 12.41 -6.00 9.90
CA GLY A 23 11.56 -6.92 10.65
C GLY A 23 11.36 -6.40 12.07
N TYR A 24 10.30 -6.86 12.73
CA TYR A 24 10.08 -6.54 14.14
C TYR A 24 11.30 -6.93 15.00
N ALA A 25 11.82 -5.98 15.77
CA ALA A 25 12.93 -6.20 16.68
C ALA A 25 12.38 -6.70 18.03
N SER A 26 12.32 -8.01 18.21
CA SER A 26 11.87 -8.61 19.46
C SER A 26 12.89 -8.38 20.58
N LYS A 27 12.41 -7.97 21.76
CA LYS A 27 13.19 -7.99 23.01
C LYS A 27 13.25 -9.37 23.67
N HIS A 28 12.54 -10.35 23.13
CA HIS A 28 12.43 -11.69 23.67
C HIS A 28 13.17 -12.69 22.77
N ASP A 29 14.16 -13.38 23.32
CA ASP A 29 15.07 -14.28 22.59
C ASP A 29 14.39 -15.47 21.89
N ARG A 30 13.15 -15.78 22.29
CA ARG A 30 12.36 -16.89 21.77
C ARG A 30 11.42 -16.48 20.64
N LEU A 31 11.34 -15.19 20.29
CA LEU A 31 10.62 -14.73 19.12
C LEU A 31 11.63 -14.35 18.04
N ILE A 32 11.79 -15.24 17.07
CA ILE A 32 12.80 -15.14 16.01
C ILE A 32 12.12 -14.70 14.71
N VAL A 33 12.45 -13.51 14.24
CA VAL A 33 11.97 -13.00 12.95
C VAL A 33 12.89 -13.48 11.82
N LYS A 34 12.31 -14.04 10.76
CA LYS A 34 13.02 -14.50 9.55
C LYS A 34 12.57 -13.68 8.36
N LEU A 35 13.53 -13.17 7.58
CA LEU A 35 13.30 -12.34 6.39
C LEU A 35 13.81 -13.09 5.14
N PRO A 36 13.10 -14.14 4.68
CA PRO A 36 13.60 -15.04 3.64
C PRO A 36 13.88 -14.33 2.31
N PHE A 37 13.05 -13.37 1.90
CA PHE A 37 13.25 -12.65 0.64
C PHE A 37 14.47 -11.72 0.66
N LYS A 38 14.70 -11.00 1.76
CA LYS A 38 15.96 -10.27 1.97
C LYS A 38 17.17 -11.20 1.91
N GLN A 39 17.12 -12.35 2.59
CA GLN A 39 18.23 -13.31 2.63
C GLN A 39 18.52 -13.94 1.26
N ALA A 40 17.49 -14.21 0.48
CA ALA A 40 17.59 -14.79 -0.86
C ALA A 40 17.77 -13.74 -1.97
N GLY A 41 17.83 -12.44 -1.65
CA GLY A 41 17.97 -11.38 -2.64
C GLY A 41 16.73 -11.15 -3.52
N VAL A 42 15.56 -11.66 -3.13
CA VAL A 42 14.31 -11.59 -3.92
C VAL A 42 13.74 -10.17 -3.86
N ASP A 43 13.77 -9.47 -4.99
CA ASP A 43 13.23 -8.13 -5.18
C ASP A 43 11.78 -8.18 -5.71
N LYS A 44 11.22 -7.03 -6.10
CA LYS A 44 9.87 -6.96 -6.69
C LYS A 44 9.69 -7.87 -7.90
N ALA A 45 10.64 -7.84 -8.84
CA ALA A 45 10.57 -8.65 -10.05
C ALA A 45 10.59 -10.15 -9.69
N GLY A 46 11.49 -10.55 -8.78
CA GLY A 46 11.54 -11.91 -8.26
C GLY A 46 10.24 -12.37 -7.58
N VAL A 47 9.55 -11.48 -6.85
CA VAL A 47 8.22 -11.81 -6.30
C VAL A 47 7.19 -12.04 -7.41
N LEU A 48 7.19 -11.22 -8.46
CA LEU A 48 6.28 -11.40 -9.60
C LEU A 48 6.56 -12.72 -10.32
N ASP A 49 7.83 -13.06 -10.55
CA ASP A 49 8.24 -14.31 -11.17
C ASP A 49 7.81 -15.54 -10.35
N ILE A 50 7.92 -15.47 -9.01
CA ILE A 50 7.44 -16.54 -8.12
C ILE A 50 5.93 -16.72 -8.22
N LEU A 51 5.16 -15.61 -8.24
CA LEU A 51 3.70 -15.66 -8.32
C LEU A 51 3.22 -16.20 -9.67
N GLU A 52 3.88 -15.79 -10.76
CA GLU A 52 3.56 -16.27 -12.11
C GLU A 52 3.95 -17.75 -12.27
N GLY A 53 5.15 -18.14 -11.83
CA GLY A 53 5.61 -19.52 -11.86
C GLY A 53 4.75 -20.48 -11.02
N ALA A 54 4.07 -19.95 -10.00
CA ALA A 54 3.09 -20.69 -9.19
C ALA A 54 1.66 -20.69 -9.78
N GLY A 55 1.41 -19.95 -10.87
CA GLY A 55 0.08 -19.80 -11.47
C GLY A 55 -0.91 -18.98 -10.62
N LEU A 56 -0.42 -18.18 -9.68
CA LEU A 56 -1.25 -17.34 -8.81
C LEU A 56 -1.51 -15.95 -9.40
N GLY A 57 -0.49 -15.35 -10.01
CA GLY A 57 -0.53 -13.99 -10.49
C GLY A 57 -0.77 -12.94 -9.38
N LEU A 58 -1.17 -11.73 -9.79
CA LEU A 58 -1.47 -10.63 -8.87
C LEU A 58 -2.95 -10.62 -8.45
N PRO A 59 -3.25 -10.27 -7.19
CA PRO A 59 -4.61 -10.03 -6.74
C PRO A 59 -5.37 -8.99 -7.58
N LYS A 60 -6.66 -9.23 -7.83
CA LYS A 60 -7.50 -8.35 -8.68
C LYS A 60 -7.58 -6.90 -8.22
N TYR A 61 -7.46 -6.63 -6.92
CA TYR A 61 -7.55 -5.26 -6.37
C TYR A 61 -6.45 -4.33 -6.92
N TYR A 62 -5.35 -4.86 -7.45
CA TYR A 62 -4.29 -4.07 -8.08
C TYR A 62 -4.75 -3.32 -9.35
N SER A 63 -5.88 -3.71 -9.93
CA SER A 63 -6.47 -3.02 -11.10
C SER A 63 -6.96 -1.60 -10.80
N TRP A 64 -7.34 -1.31 -9.55
CA TRP A 64 -7.88 -0.01 -9.16
C TRP A 64 -7.17 0.59 -7.95
N ARG A 65 -6.47 -0.22 -7.15
CA ARG A 65 -5.67 0.20 -6.00
C ARG A 65 -4.20 -0.17 -6.18
N SER A 66 -3.34 0.57 -5.51
CA SER A 66 -1.92 0.58 -5.75
C SER A 66 -1.09 0.02 -4.59
N ARG A 67 -1.52 0.21 -3.34
CA ARG A 67 -0.77 -0.25 -2.15
C ARG A 67 -1.69 -0.93 -1.14
N SER A 68 -1.17 -2.00 -0.51
CA SER A 68 -1.73 -2.80 0.59
C SER A 68 -3.18 -3.30 0.42
N GLY A 69 -3.44 -4.57 0.72
CA GLY A 69 -4.79 -5.15 0.70
C GLY A 69 -5.73 -4.70 1.85
N CYS A 70 -5.34 -3.71 2.66
CA CYS A 70 -6.18 -3.18 3.74
C CYS A 70 -7.35 -2.40 3.16
N THR A 71 -8.60 -2.69 3.53
CA THR A 71 -9.78 -1.97 3.04
C THR A 71 -9.69 -0.47 3.29
N PHE A 72 -9.31 -0.07 4.52
CA PHE A 72 -9.13 1.31 4.97
C PHE A 72 -7.69 1.55 5.43
N CYS A 73 -7.11 2.69 5.06
CA CYS A 73 -5.74 3.03 5.43
C CYS A 73 -5.54 4.54 5.38
N PHE A 74 -4.94 5.12 6.44
CA PHE A 74 -4.57 6.54 6.50
C PHE A 74 -3.56 6.98 5.43
N PHE A 75 -2.87 6.02 4.83
CA PHE A 75 -1.88 6.25 3.79
C PHE A 75 -2.42 6.00 2.38
N GLN A 76 -3.69 5.63 2.25
CA GLN A 76 -4.36 5.43 0.97
C GLN A 76 -4.39 6.75 0.18
N GLN A 77 -4.02 6.69 -1.10
CA GLN A 77 -4.02 7.86 -1.99
C GLN A 77 -5.45 8.37 -2.20
N LYS A 78 -5.59 9.67 -2.43
CA LYS A 78 -6.90 10.29 -2.68
C LYS A 78 -7.63 9.66 -3.86
N ILE A 79 -6.91 9.30 -4.93
CA ILE A 79 -7.49 8.59 -6.08
C ILE A 79 -7.96 7.17 -5.71
N GLU A 80 -7.33 6.50 -4.74
CA GLU A 80 -7.75 5.17 -4.28
C GLU A 80 -9.02 5.26 -3.43
N TRP A 81 -9.24 6.35 -2.69
CA TRP A 81 -10.52 6.65 -2.03
C TRP A 81 -11.63 6.89 -3.04
N VAL A 82 -11.36 7.70 -4.09
CA VAL A 82 -12.31 7.90 -5.19
C VAL A 82 -12.68 6.56 -5.84
N ARG A 83 -11.69 5.72 -6.17
CA ARG A 83 -11.93 4.41 -6.76
C ARG A 83 -12.60 3.42 -5.80
N LEU A 84 -12.31 3.49 -4.50
CA LEU A 84 -13.01 2.69 -3.49
C LEU A 84 -14.51 3.00 -3.52
N LYS A 85 -14.90 4.28 -3.59
CA LYS A 85 -16.31 4.68 -3.73
C LYS A 85 -16.97 4.08 -4.98
N GLU A 86 -16.23 3.97 -6.08
CA GLU A 86 -16.76 3.43 -7.35
C GLU A 86 -16.86 1.91 -7.37
N GLN A 87 -15.85 1.22 -6.82
CA GLN A 87 -15.75 -0.23 -6.86
C GLN A 87 -16.49 -0.90 -5.70
N HIS A 88 -16.49 -0.25 -4.53
CA HIS A 88 -17.04 -0.75 -3.27
C HIS A 88 -17.71 0.38 -2.49
N PRO A 89 -18.86 0.92 -2.96
CA PRO A 89 -19.54 2.06 -2.33
C PRO A 89 -19.91 1.80 -0.87
N GLU A 90 -20.31 0.58 -0.52
CA GLU A 90 -20.65 0.20 0.86
C GLU A 90 -19.47 0.37 1.82
N ALA A 91 -18.27 -0.07 1.41
CA ALA A 91 -17.06 0.10 2.20
C ALA A 91 -16.65 1.58 2.32
N PHE A 92 -16.92 2.40 1.29
CA PHE A 92 -16.68 3.84 1.38
C PHE A 92 -17.61 4.52 2.40
N GLU A 93 -18.90 4.14 2.44
CA GLU A 93 -19.83 4.64 3.46
C GLU A 93 -19.48 4.12 4.86
N GLU A 94 -19.04 2.87 5.02
CA GLU A 94 -18.51 2.35 6.29
C GLU A 94 -17.29 3.16 6.76
N ALA A 95 -16.37 3.51 5.87
CA ALA A 95 -15.24 4.36 6.23
C ALA A 95 -15.71 5.74 6.76
N LYS A 96 -16.76 6.32 6.19
CA LYS A 96 -17.34 7.59 6.64
C LYS A 96 -17.97 7.49 8.03
N THR A 97 -18.61 6.37 8.38
CA THR A 97 -19.17 6.21 9.73
C THR A 97 -18.08 6.23 10.79
N TYR A 98 -16.92 5.64 10.52
CA TYR A 98 -15.80 5.69 11.47
C TYR A 98 -15.27 7.11 11.71
N GLU A 99 -15.24 7.99 10.71
CA GLU A 99 -14.88 9.40 10.92
C GLU A 99 -15.89 10.11 11.83
N LYS A 100 -17.20 9.82 11.65
CA LYS A 100 -18.28 10.40 12.47
C LYS A 100 -18.26 9.91 13.90
N ASP A 101 -18.18 8.61 14.10
CA ASP A 101 -18.14 7.99 15.43
C ASP A 101 -16.95 8.54 16.23
N ALA A 102 -15.81 8.74 15.56
CA ALA A 102 -14.62 9.30 16.19
C ALA A 102 -14.80 10.76 16.64
N VAL A 103 -15.53 11.57 15.88
CA VAL A 103 -15.93 12.93 16.27
C VAL A 103 -16.85 12.88 17.49
N GLU A 104 -17.87 12.01 17.48
CA GLU A 104 -18.84 11.87 18.57
C GLU A 104 -18.19 11.43 19.89
N HIS A 105 -17.17 10.57 19.82
CA HIS A 105 -16.44 10.05 20.98
C HIS A 105 -15.21 10.89 21.37
N GLY A 106 -15.03 12.07 20.76
CA GLY A 106 -14.01 13.04 21.15
C GLY A 106 -12.58 12.76 20.68
N SER A 107 -12.41 11.86 19.70
CA SER A 107 -11.11 11.56 19.07
C SER A 107 -11.19 11.72 17.54
N PRO A 108 -11.46 12.92 17.02
CA PRO A 108 -11.69 13.14 15.60
C PRO A 108 -10.45 12.73 14.78
N PHE A 109 -10.69 11.98 13.71
CA PHE A 109 -9.68 11.65 12.72
C PHE A 109 -10.26 11.75 11.31
N THR A 110 -9.39 11.88 10.32
CA THR A 110 -9.76 11.71 8.90
C THR A 110 -8.90 10.63 8.27
N TRP A 111 -9.49 9.83 7.39
CA TRP A 111 -8.76 8.82 6.62
C TRP A 111 -7.81 9.46 5.61
N SER A 112 -8.24 10.57 5.00
CA SER A 112 -7.43 11.32 4.06
C SER A 112 -6.73 12.48 4.75
N GLN A 113 -5.45 12.70 4.43
CA GLN A 113 -4.72 13.82 4.99
C GLN A 113 -5.29 15.15 4.47
N GLY A 114 -5.73 15.99 5.43
CA GLY A 114 -6.19 17.35 5.20
C GLY A 114 -7.62 17.49 4.71
N GLU A 115 -8.40 16.41 4.61
CA GLU A 115 -9.84 16.46 4.28
C GLU A 115 -10.56 15.20 4.78
N SER A 116 -11.83 15.34 5.16
CA SER A 116 -12.74 14.21 5.45
C SER A 116 -13.18 13.50 4.17
N LEU A 117 -13.74 12.30 4.30
CA LEU A 117 -14.32 11.59 3.15
C LEU A 117 -15.57 12.29 2.60
N GLU A 118 -16.33 13.01 3.44
CA GLU A 118 -17.46 13.86 3.01
C GLU A 118 -17.02 15.05 2.13
N GLU A 119 -15.85 15.63 2.41
CA GLU A 119 -15.28 16.69 1.57
C GLU A 119 -14.68 16.13 0.28
N LEU A 120 -13.98 14.99 0.40
CA LEU A 120 -13.33 14.30 -0.72
C LEU A 120 -14.34 13.87 -1.79
N GLU A 121 -15.54 13.45 -1.38
CA GLU A 121 -16.55 12.92 -2.30
C GLU A 121 -17.30 13.97 -3.12
N ARG A 122 -17.09 15.27 -2.84
CA ARG A 122 -17.74 16.36 -3.58
C ARG A 122 -17.35 16.30 -5.06
N PRO A 123 -18.28 16.46 -6.02
CA PRO A 123 -17.99 16.29 -7.44
C PRO A 123 -16.81 17.12 -7.95
N GLN A 124 -16.69 18.37 -7.51
CA GLN A 124 -15.58 19.25 -7.89
C GLN A 124 -14.24 18.72 -7.37
N ARG A 125 -14.22 18.17 -6.14
CA ARG A 125 -13.02 17.62 -5.52
C ARG A 125 -12.61 16.31 -6.17
N VAL A 126 -13.56 15.43 -6.47
CA VAL A 126 -13.33 14.19 -7.22
C VAL A 126 -12.72 14.49 -8.61
N ALA A 127 -13.27 15.47 -9.34
CA ALA A 127 -12.74 15.88 -10.63
C ALA A 127 -11.29 16.39 -10.52
N GLN A 128 -10.99 17.19 -9.48
CA GLN A 128 -9.63 17.65 -9.22
C GLN A 128 -8.67 16.49 -8.91
N ILE A 129 -9.07 15.53 -8.07
CA ILE A 129 -8.24 14.37 -7.72
C ILE A 129 -7.91 13.53 -8.95
N ARG A 130 -8.89 13.35 -9.87
CA ARG A 130 -8.67 12.64 -11.14
C ARG A 130 -7.68 13.38 -12.02
N ALA A 131 -7.87 14.68 -12.22
CA ALA A 131 -6.96 15.51 -13.00
C ALA A 131 -5.53 15.49 -12.43
N ASP A 132 -5.38 15.62 -11.10
CA ASP A 132 -4.08 15.54 -10.43
C ASP A 132 -3.41 14.19 -10.64
N HIS A 133 -4.16 13.09 -10.56
CA HIS A 133 -3.66 11.74 -10.81
C HIS A 133 -3.21 11.56 -12.26
N GLU A 134 -4.03 11.97 -13.23
CA GLU A 134 -3.71 11.91 -14.66
C GLU A 134 -2.46 12.74 -15.00
N GLN A 135 -2.33 13.95 -14.43
CA GLN A 135 -1.13 14.77 -14.60
C GLN A 135 0.11 14.06 -14.05
N ARG A 136 0.03 13.40 -12.89
CA ARG A 136 1.17 12.63 -12.36
C ARG A 136 1.54 11.47 -13.27
N ILE A 137 0.56 10.72 -13.76
CA ILE A 137 0.77 9.62 -14.73
C ILE A 137 1.45 10.15 -16.00
N ALA A 138 0.95 11.25 -16.56
CA ALA A 138 1.51 11.87 -17.76
C ALA A 138 2.97 12.32 -17.54
N ARG A 139 3.27 12.96 -16.41
CA ARG A 139 4.64 13.39 -16.04
C ARG A 139 5.62 12.22 -15.88
N LEU A 140 5.16 11.06 -15.44
CA LEU A 140 6.01 9.87 -15.36
C LEU A 140 6.24 9.27 -16.73
N ARG A 141 5.17 9.09 -17.52
CA ARG A 141 5.28 8.57 -18.88
C ARG A 141 6.23 9.41 -19.73
N SER A 142 6.24 10.74 -19.57
CA SER A 142 7.17 11.60 -20.29
C SER A 142 8.63 11.45 -19.86
N LYS A 143 8.90 10.89 -18.68
CA LYS A 143 10.25 10.64 -18.14
C LYS A 143 10.77 9.24 -18.45
N VAL A 144 9.89 8.29 -18.74
CA VAL A 144 10.28 6.92 -19.09
C VAL A 144 10.99 6.96 -20.44
N GLN A 145 12.27 6.58 -20.44
CA GLN A 145 13.02 6.37 -21.68
C GLN A 145 12.69 4.99 -22.24
N ALA A 146 12.42 4.92 -23.54
CA ALA A 146 12.19 3.65 -24.22
C ALA A 146 13.46 2.80 -24.15
N ASN A 147 13.38 1.62 -23.53
CA ASN A 147 14.48 0.66 -23.49
C ASN A 147 14.37 -0.30 -24.68
N PRO A 148 15.27 -0.25 -25.67
CA PRO A 148 15.20 -1.12 -26.84
C PRO A 148 15.41 -2.62 -26.54
N LEU A 149 15.93 -2.97 -25.35
CA LEU A 149 16.11 -4.36 -24.90
C LEU A 149 14.88 -4.91 -24.14
N ARG A 150 13.89 -4.06 -23.83
CA ARG A 150 12.61 -4.44 -23.23
C ARG A 150 11.50 -3.76 -24.02
N ALA A 151 10.97 -4.48 -25.01
CA ALA A 151 9.95 -3.97 -25.93
C ALA A 151 8.62 -3.65 -25.21
N ASP A 152 8.32 -4.38 -24.14
CA ASP A 152 7.17 -4.11 -23.29
C ASP A 152 7.51 -2.98 -22.33
N SER A 153 6.80 -1.87 -22.46
CA SER A 153 6.85 -0.81 -21.46
C SER A 153 6.25 -1.40 -20.18
N GLU A 154 7.10 -1.67 -19.18
CA GLU A 154 6.62 -2.11 -17.87
C GLU A 154 5.49 -1.17 -17.41
N PRO A 155 4.37 -1.72 -16.92
CA PRO A 155 3.30 -0.89 -16.39
C PRO A 155 3.89 0.02 -15.32
N ILE A 156 3.49 1.31 -15.34
CA ILE A 156 4.03 2.34 -14.44
C ILE A 156 4.03 1.80 -13.02
N ASP A 157 5.21 1.69 -12.44
CA ASP A 157 5.34 1.25 -11.06
C ASP A 157 4.68 2.30 -10.16
N ILE A 158 3.78 1.81 -9.31
CA ILE A 158 3.12 2.59 -8.28
C ILE A 158 4.13 3.18 -7.29
N ASP A 159 5.19 2.43 -7.00
CA ASP A 159 6.30 2.88 -6.16
C ASP A 159 7.03 4.06 -6.83
N ASP A 160 7.10 4.10 -8.17
CA ASP A 160 7.64 5.23 -8.93
C ASP A 160 6.65 6.41 -8.98
N LEU A 161 5.35 6.13 -9.01
CA LEU A 161 4.31 7.15 -9.09
C LEU A 161 4.05 7.90 -7.79
N TYR A 162 4.12 7.20 -6.66
CA TYR A 162 3.82 7.76 -5.35
C TYR A 162 5.02 7.79 -4.41
N GLY A 163 6.17 7.29 -4.86
CA GLY A 163 7.41 7.21 -4.09
C GLY A 163 7.38 6.11 -3.03
N LYS A 164 8.57 5.59 -2.73
CA LYS A 164 8.83 4.72 -1.57
C LYS A 164 8.80 5.55 -0.27
N THR A 165 7.63 6.06 0.11
CA THR A 165 7.50 6.87 1.34
C THR A 165 7.57 5.98 2.58
N LYS A 166 8.39 6.36 3.58
CA LYS A 166 8.44 5.76 4.93
C LYS A 166 7.18 6.07 5.76
N MET A 167 5.99 5.70 5.28
CA MET A 167 4.75 6.07 5.95
C MET A 167 4.23 4.98 6.89
N CYS A 168 4.44 3.71 6.59
CA CYS A 168 4.06 2.61 7.47
C CYS A 168 5.14 2.34 8.53
N LEU A 169 5.40 3.31 9.41
CA LEU A 169 6.34 3.18 10.54
C LEU A 169 5.82 2.30 11.70
N ALA A 170 4.67 1.63 11.52
CA ALA A 170 4.01 0.84 12.57
C ALA A 170 4.89 -0.30 13.14
N CYS A 171 5.97 -0.68 12.44
CA CYS A 171 6.91 -1.70 12.90
C CYS A 171 8.15 -1.16 13.64
N HIS A 172 8.32 0.17 13.75
CA HIS A 172 9.38 0.77 14.55
C HIS A 172 8.87 1.14 15.95
N LYS A 173 8.68 0.15 16.81
CA LYS A 173 8.58 0.33 18.27
C LYS A 173 8.84 -0.96 19.03
#